data_AF-A0A944MGL8-F1
#
_entry.id   AF-A0A944MGL8-F1
#
_cell.length_a   1.000
_cell.length_b   1.000
_cell.length_c   1.000
_cell.angle_alpha   90.00
_cell.angle_beta   90.00
_cell.angle_gamma   90.00
#
_symmetry.space_group_name_H-M   'P 1'
#
loop_
_entity.id
_entity.type
_entity.pdbx_description
1 polymer ?
#
loop_
_entity_poly.entity_id
_entity_poly.type
_entity_poly.pdbx_seq_one_letter_code
_entity_poly.pdbx_strand_id
1 'polypeptide(L)'
;MPEISFVLPHWLYWSGLILFPLFAMLLFRRSAAKEPSQPLSLSLGYFLLIVGGFIGVHRLYLKSAWALVFIALFTSLLMINVEVRGSRDNLSAAQNTIKLAEFKLQRAEKAVEKGRRNAQQKLTKAREKMTAAEASLGMAQEESGRWNSIAQVLGGSMLLLLLIDILWMPKLIRERNRIEQLKADEGFHCPSVKAEFQGGPEPFLFNRVISRINGMAGEFVAYWSVIAVFVYYYEVIARYVFNSPTNWAHESMFLMFGMQYLLAGGFVLREGAHVRVDVIYNQLSIRAKAVVDVFTSVFFFIFMLTLLVTGWTFFHDSYEVNEVSISEWGIHYWPIKLSLSLGALLLLLQGIAQLIKDIMIAINPDNAALGAEAGSEG
;
A
#
# COMPACT_ATOMS: atom_id res chain seq x y z
N MET A 1 27.06 -3.83 14.06
CA MET A 1 26.05 -2.74 14.01
C MET A 1 25.02 -3.05 15.09
N PRO A 2 24.39 -2.07 15.77
CA PRO A 2 23.34 -2.39 16.73
C PRO A 2 22.19 -3.09 16.01
N GLU A 3 21.89 -4.33 16.41
CA GLU A 3 20.75 -5.10 15.90
C GLU A 3 19.49 -4.72 16.70
N ILE A 4 18.38 -4.46 16.01
CA ILE A 4 17.11 -4.15 16.65
C ILE A 4 16.38 -5.47 16.86
N SER A 5 16.52 -6.08 18.04
CA SER A 5 15.89 -7.36 18.39
C SER A 5 14.41 -7.25 18.80
N PHE A 6 13.71 -6.20 18.37
CA PHE A 6 12.32 -5.98 18.78
C PHE A 6 11.37 -6.91 18.03
N VAL A 7 10.75 -7.82 18.78
CA VAL A 7 9.63 -8.65 18.33
C VAL A 7 8.34 -8.06 18.90
N LEU A 8 7.36 -7.76 18.03
CA LEU A 8 6.09 -7.19 18.46
C LEU A 8 5.33 -8.19 19.36
N PRO A 9 5.05 -7.85 20.63
CA PRO A 9 4.27 -8.72 21.49
C PRO A 9 2.83 -8.86 20.96
N HIS A 10 2.26 -10.07 21.00
CA HIS A 10 0.91 -10.32 20.47
C HIS A 10 -0.16 -9.44 21.12
N TRP A 11 -0.08 -9.22 22.44
CA TRP A 11 -1.03 -8.36 23.15
C TRP A 11 -0.98 -6.91 22.64
N LEU A 12 0.21 -6.42 22.26
CA LEU A 12 0.39 -5.06 21.74
C LEU A 12 -0.19 -4.94 20.33
N TYR A 13 -0.04 -5.98 19.52
CA TYR A 13 -0.68 -6.05 18.20
C TYR A 13 -2.22 -6.01 18.33
N TRP A 14 -2.81 -6.92 19.11
CA TRP A 14 -4.27 -7.00 19.25
C TRP A 14 -4.88 -5.76 19.92
N SER A 15 -4.24 -5.25 20.98
CA SER A 15 -4.69 -4.00 21.60
C SER A 15 -4.52 -2.81 20.67
N GLY A 16 -3.45 -2.76 19.86
CA GLY A 16 -3.26 -1.74 18.83
C GLY A 16 -4.40 -1.74 17.81
N LEU A 17 -4.78 -2.91 17.29
CA LEU A 17 -5.89 -3.03 16.34
C LEU A 17 -7.24 -2.60 16.91
N ILE A 18 -7.45 -2.68 18.22
CA ILE A 18 -8.70 -2.27 18.85
C ILE A 18 -8.66 -0.80 19.28
N LEU A 19 -7.64 -0.42 20.04
CA LEU A 19 -7.56 0.89 20.69
C LEU A 19 -7.24 2.01 19.69
N PHE A 20 -6.37 1.77 18.72
CA PHE A 20 -5.96 2.80 17.77
C PHE A 20 -7.14 3.33 16.95
N PRO A 21 -7.97 2.48 16.29
CA PRO A 21 -9.14 2.97 15.57
C PRO A 21 -10.16 3.68 16.45
N LEU A 22 -10.43 3.18 17.67
CA LEU A 22 -11.35 3.85 18.58
C LEU A 22 -10.86 5.24 18.94
N PHE A 23 -9.57 5.38 19.23
CA PHE A 23 -8.96 6.68 19.50
C PHE A 23 -9.00 7.59 18.27
N ALA A 24 -8.70 7.06 17.08
CA ALA A 24 -8.76 7.81 15.83
C ALA A 24 -10.19 8.29 15.51
N MET A 25 -11.21 7.43 15.65
CA MET A 25 -12.62 7.81 15.53
C MET A 25 -13.02 8.93 16.50
N LEU A 26 -12.58 8.83 17.77
CA LEU A 26 -12.85 9.88 18.76
C LEU A 26 -12.20 11.21 18.39
N LEU A 27 -10.95 11.19 17.92
CA LEU A 27 -10.25 12.40 17.47
C LEU A 27 -10.91 13.00 16.24
N PHE A 28 -11.25 12.17 15.24
CA PHE A 28 -11.88 12.61 14.00
C PHE A 28 -13.25 13.23 14.26
N ARG A 29 -14.08 12.60 15.10
CA ARG A 29 -15.41 13.15 15.46
C ARG A 29 -15.31 14.47 16.22
N ARG A 30 -14.22 14.69 16.97
CA ARG A 30 -13.93 15.98 17.62
C ARG A 30 -13.43 17.04 16.63
N SER A 31 -12.68 16.65 15.61
CA SER A 31 -12.13 17.59 14.62
C SER A 31 -13.10 17.94 13.49
N ALA A 32 -14.07 17.07 13.18
CA ALA A 32 -15.05 17.24 12.10
C ALA A 32 -15.96 18.47 12.22
N ALA A 33 -15.97 19.15 13.38
CA ALA A 33 -16.69 20.40 13.61
C ALA A 33 -15.93 21.67 13.19
N LYS A 34 -14.68 21.55 12.72
CA LYS A 34 -13.86 22.70 12.26
C LYS A 34 -13.91 22.79 10.74
N GLU A 35 -14.23 23.98 10.22
CA GLU A 35 -14.22 24.23 8.78
C GLU A 35 -12.81 24.05 8.17
N PRO A 36 -12.71 23.60 6.90
CA PRO A 36 -11.48 23.01 6.36
C PRO A 36 -10.52 24.02 5.73
N SER A 37 -10.81 25.32 5.72
CA SER A 37 -9.99 26.32 5.02
C SER A 37 -8.76 26.75 5.84
N GLN A 38 -7.96 25.79 6.31
CA GLN A 38 -6.65 26.12 6.83
C GLN A 38 -5.69 26.40 5.66
N PRO A 39 -5.00 27.54 5.64
CA PRO A 39 -3.98 27.82 4.63
C PRO A 39 -2.88 26.75 4.70
N LEU A 40 -2.22 26.47 3.57
CA LEU A 40 -1.10 25.53 3.49
C LEU A 40 -0.05 25.89 4.54
N SER A 41 0.30 24.91 5.37
CA SER A 41 1.22 25.12 6.48
C SER A 41 2.67 25.01 6.03
N LEU A 42 3.52 25.93 6.51
CA LEU A 42 4.96 25.89 6.30
C LEU A 42 5.59 24.62 6.88
N SER A 43 5.15 24.20 8.07
CA SER A 43 5.66 22.99 8.72
C SER A 43 5.33 21.73 7.92
N LEU A 44 4.13 21.66 7.35
CA LEU A 44 3.72 20.54 6.50
C LEU A 44 4.51 20.51 5.19
N GLY A 45 4.77 21.67 4.58
CA GLY A 45 5.62 21.75 3.38
C GLY A 45 7.03 21.22 3.61
N TYR A 46 7.68 21.62 4.71
CA TYR A 46 9.01 21.09 5.06
C TYR A 46 8.98 19.61 5.43
N PHE A 47 7.94 19.16 6.13
CA PHE A 47 7.77 17.74 6.43
C PHE A 47 7.68 16.90 5.14
N LEU A 48 6.86 17.33 4.18
CA LEU A 48 6.72 16.64 2.89
C LEU A 48 8.01 16.67 2.06
N LEU A 49 8.78 17.76 2.14
CA LEU A 49 10.09 17.86 1.51
C LEU A 49 11.08 16.85 2.10
N ILE A 50 11.08 16.65 3.42
CA ILE A 50 11.96 15.68 4.07
C ILE A 50 11.52 14.24 3.76
N VAL A 51 10.23 13.94 3.88
CA VAL A 51 9.73 12.56 3.79
C VAL A 51 9.60 12.08 2.34
N GLY A 52 9.23 12.96 1.41
CA GLY A 52 8.93 12.58 0.02
C GLY A 52 9.50 13.55 -1.02
N GLY A 53 10.44 14.42 -0.62
CA GLY A 53 10.98 15.44 -1.52
C GLY A 53 11.68 14.85 -2.73
N PHE A 54 12.36 13.72 -2.58
CA PHE A 54 13.06 13.03 -3.66
C PHE A 54 12.12 12.53 -4.77
N ILE A 55 10.84 12.30 -4.47
CA ILE A 55 9.80 11.98 -5.47
C ILE A 55 9.13 13.27 -5.98
N GLY A 56 9.28 14.40 -5.27
CA GLY A 56 8.65 15.67 -5.60
C GLY A 56 7.30 15.91 -4.90
N VAL A 57 7.00 15.18 -3.82
CA VAL A 57 5.70 15.26 -3.11
C VAL A 57 5.40 16.67 -2.60
N HIS A 58 6.41 17.40 -2.14
CA HIS A 58 6.27 18.81 -1.71
C HIS A 58 5.88 19.75 -2.87
N ARG A 59 6.31 19.46 -4.10
CA ARG A 59 5.90 20.23 -5.29
C ARG A 59 4.49 19.85 -5.75
N LEU A 60 4.08 18.59 -5.59
CA LEU A 60 2.69 18.16 -5.80
C LEU A 60 1.74 18.81 -4.79
N TYR A 61 2.16 18.89 -3.52
CA TYR A 61 1.42 19.60 -2.47
C TYR A 61 1.20 21.07 -2.81
N LEU A 62 2.21 21.73 -3.39
CA LEU A 62 2.09 23.09 -3.93
C LEU A 62 1.35 23.19 -5.27
N LYS A 63 0.86 22.06 -5.82
CA LYS A 63 0.20 21.97 -7.14
C LYS A 63 1.07 22.56 -8.26
N SER A 64 2.38 22.30 -8.22
CA SER A 64 3.35 22.78 -9.20
C SER A 64 3.71 21.72 -10.22
N ALA A 65 3.72 22.09 -11.50
CA ALA A 65 4.16 21.21 -12.60
C ALA A 65 5.62 20.77 -12.47
N TRP A 66 6.45 21.52 -11.73
CA TRP A 66 7.84 21.15 -11.43
C TRP A 66 7.97 19.80 -10.72
N ALA A 67 6.91 19.29 -10.08
CA ALA A 67 6.89 17.94 -9.55
C ALA A 67 7.23 16.86 -10.60
N LEU A 68 6.85 17.06 -11.87
CA LEU A 68 7.14 16.11 -12.95
C LEU A 68 8.64 15.95 -13.19
N VAL A 69 9.44 17.01 -12.98
CA VAL A 69 10.90 16.96 -13.10
C VAL A 69 11.49 16.07 -12.01
N PHE A 70 10.99 16.20 -10.76
CA PHE A 70 11.40 15.32 -9.66
C PHE A 70 11.03 13.86 -9.93
N ILE A 71 9.80 13.60 -10.39
CA ILE A 71 9.36 12.24 -10.73
C ILE A 71 10.23 11.63 -11.83
N ALA A 72 10.53 12.40 -12.89
CA ALA A 72 11.38 11.96 -13.99
C ALA A 72 12.80 11.64 -13.49
N LEU A 73 13.42 12.56 -12.74
CA LEU A 73 14.76 12.36 -12.17
C LEU A 73 14.81 11.17 -11.22
N PHE A 74 13.81 11.01 -10.35
CA PHE A 74 13.72 9.89 -9.43
C PHE A 74 13.60 8.55 -10.16
N THR A 75 12.74 8.50 -11.18
CA THR A 75 12.55 7.30 -12.00
C THR A 75 13.83 6.94 -12.77
N SER A 76 14.51 7.93 -13.35
CA SER A 76 15.83 7.72 -13.97
C SER A 76 16.85 7.22 -12.96
N LEU A 77 16.88 7.77 -11.75
CA LEU A 77 17.79 7.33 -10.69
C LEU A 77 17.53 5.86 -10.28
N LEU A 78 16.27 5.44 -10.21
CA LEU A 78 15.92 4.04 -9.96
C LEU A 78 16.41 3.11 -11.07
N MET A 79 16.18 3.48 -12.34
CA MET A 79 16.65 2.69 -13.49
C MET A 79 18.16 2.56 -13.52
N ILE A 80 18.88 3.66 -13.28
CA ILE A 80 20.35 3.65 -13.22
C ILE A 80 20.84 2.81 -12.03
N ASN A 81 20.13 2.79 -10.90
CA ASN A 81 20.53 1.96 -9.75
C ASN A 81 20.49 0.45 -10.09
N VAL A 82 19.52 0.02 -10.90
CA VAL A 82 19.46 -1.36 -11.41
C VAL A 82 20.70 -1.68 -12.26
N GLU A 83 21.08 -0.78 -13.16
CA GLU A 83 22.28 -0.94 -14.01
C GLU A 83 23.59 -0.92 -13.20
N VAL A 84 23.69 -0.03 -12.20
CA VAL A 84 24.83 0.01 -11.26
C VAL A 84 24.97 -1.32 -10.53
N ARG A 85 23.86 -1.93 -10.09
CA ARG A 85 23.88 -3.24 -9.46
C ARG A 85 24.36 -4.33 -10.43
N GLY A 86 23.79 -4.41 -11.63
CA GLY A 86 24.20 -5.37 -12.64
C GLY A 86 25.67 -5.25 -13.02
N SER A 87 26.16 -4.02 -13.15
CA SER A 87 27.57 -3.75 -13.43
C SER A 87 28.52 -4.17 -12.30
N ARG A 88 28.11 -4.01 -11.02
CA ARG A 88 28.88 -4.52 -9.87
C ARG A 88 28.98 -6.04 -9.86
N ASP A 89 27.92 -6.73 -10.27
CA ASP A 89 27.90 -8.19 -10.38
C ASP A 89 28.85 -8.65 -11.51
N ASN A 90 28.80 -8.00 -12.67
CA ASN A 90 29.71 -8.26 -13.80
C ASN A 90 31.17 -8.01 -13.44
N LEU A 91 31.47 -6.90 -12.75
CA LEU A 91 32.80 -6.57 -12.26
C LEU A 91 33.32 -7.64 -11.30
N SER A 92 32.47 -8.09 -10.37
CA SER A 92 32.80 -9.15 -9.41
C SER A 92 33.09 -10.49 -10.11
N ALA A 93 32.32 -10.82 -11.15
CA ALA A 93 32.54 -12.02 -11.97
C ALA A 93 33.85 -11.94 -12.78
N ALA A 94 34.17 -10.80 -13.37
CA ALA A 94 35.42 -10.57 -14.09
C ALA A 94 36.64 -10.67 -13.16
N GLN A 95 36.57 -10.07 -11.97
CA GLN A 95 37.61 -10.18 -10.95
C GLN A 95 37.85 -11.64 -10.51
N ASN A 96 36.79 -12.44 -10.38
CA ASN A 96 36.92 -13.87 -10.09
C ASN A 96 37.60 -14.62 -11.24
N THR A 97 37.26 -14.28 -12.48
CA THR A 97 37.84 -14.89 -13.68
C THR A 97 39.35 -14.62 -13.78
N ILE A 98 39.81 -13.40 -13.46
CA ILE A 98 41.25 -13.09 -13.37
C ILE A 98 41.93 -13.96 -12.32
N LYS A 99 41.40 -14.02 -11.09
CA LYS A 99 42.02 -14.84 -10.02
C LYS A 99 42.17 -16.31 -10.43
N LEU A 100 41.17 -16.86 -11.12
CA LEU A 100 41.22 -18.22 -11.66
C LEU A 100 42.24 -18.38 -12.80
N ALA A 101 42.37 -17.39 -13.68
CA ALA A 101 43.34 -17.38 -14.77
C ALA A 101 44.78 -17.28 -14.23
N GLU A 102 45.01 -16.40 -13.26
CA GLU A 102 46.28 -16.21 -12.56
C GLU A 102 46.74 -17.51 -11.88
N PHE A 103 45.84 -18.18 -11.15
CA PHE A 103 46.14 -19.47 -10.53
C PHE A 103 46.53 -20.54 -11.56
N LYS A 104 45.84 -20.58 -12.71
CA LYS A 104 46.15 -21.53 -13.80
C LYS A 104 47.48 -21.20 -14.47
N LEU A 105 47.80 -19.92 -14.63
CA LEU A 105 49.07 -19.45 -15.18
C LEU A 105 50.23 -19.87 -14.27
N GLN A 106 50.15 -19.55 -12.98
CA GLN A 106 51.17 -19.90 -12.00
C GLN A 106 51.38 -21.44 -11.90
N ARG A 107 50.29 -22.22 -11.98
CA ARG A 107 50.38 -23.69 -11.99
C ARG A 107 51.02 -24.22 -13.28
N ALA A 108 50.75 -23.60 -14.42
CA ALA A 108 51.34 -23.97 -15.70
C ALA A 108 52.84 -23.64 -15.74
N GLU A 109 53.25 -22.49 -15.22
CA GLU A 109 54.65 -22.08 -15.07
C GLU A 109 55.44 -23.08 -14.23
N LYS A 110 54.95 -23.42 -13.03
CA LYS A 110 55.55 -24.45 -12.16
C LYS A 110 55.61 -25.84 -12.81
N ALA A 111 54.70 -26.16 -13.73
CA ALA A 111 54.71 -27.43 -14.45
C ALA A 111 55.76 -27.46 -15.57
N VAL A 112 56.06 -26.31 -16.19
CA VAL A 112 57.15 -26.14 -17.16
C VAL A 112 58.49 -26.25 -16.45
N GLU A 113 58.68 -25.59 -15.30
CA GLU A 113 59.90 -25.69 -14.49
C GLU A 113 60.23 -27.14 -14.08
N LYS A 114 59.20 -27.94 -13.79
CA LYS A 114 59.34 -29.37 -13.42
C LYS A 114 59.47 -30.33 -14.62
N GLY A 115 59.60 -29.82 -15.85
CA GLY A 115 59.84 -30.63 -17.04
C GLY A 115 58.70 -31.59 -17.44
N ARG A 116 57.45 -31.28 -17.10
CA ARG A 116 56.31 -32.18 -17.35
C ARG A 116 55.90 -32.21 -18.84
N ARG A 117 55.50 -33.38 -19.35
CA ARG A 117 54.95 -33.54 -20.72
C ARG A 117 53.74 -32.61 -20.94
N ASN A 118 53.68 -31.97 -22.12
CA ASN A 118 52.64 -31.01 -22.53
C ASN A 118 52.53 -29.73 -21.68
N ALA A 119 53.55 -29.40 -20.86
CA ALA A 119 53.52 -28.20 -20.02
C ALA A 119 53.55 -26.89 -20.83
N GLN A 120 54.31 -26.84 -21.93
CA GLN A 120 54.43 -25.64 -22.77
C GLN A 120 53.10 -25.24 -23.42
N GLN A 121 52.35 -26.22 -23.94
CA GLN A 121 51.02 -25.98 -24.52
C GLN A 121 49.98 -25.56 -23.46
N LYS A 122 50.13 -26.01 -22.21
CA LYS A 122 49.27 -25.57 -21.10
C LYS A 122 49.60 -24.14 -20.68
N LEU A 123 50.88 -23.75 -20.75
CA LEU A 123 51.32 -22.39 -20.47
C LEU A 123 50.78 -21.39 -21.49
N THR A 124 50.85 -21.70 -22.79
CA THR A 124 50.30 -20.82 -23.83
C THR A 124 48.79 -20.62 -23.68
N LYS A 125 48.04 -21.71 -23.48
CA LYS A 125 46.59 -21.63 -23.20
C LYS A 125 46.26 -20.88 -21.91
N ALA A 126 47.11 -20.96 -20.88
CA ALA A 126 46.90 -20.21 -19.64
C ALA A 126 47.15 -18.71 -19.85
N ARG A 127 48.18 -18.34 -20.63
CA ARG A 127 48.44 -16.94 -21.02
C ARG A 127 47.31 -16.35 -21.85
N GLU A 128 46.81 -17.08 -22.86
CA GLU A 128 45.65 -16.65 -23.65
C GLU A 128 44.40 -16.42 -22.79
N LYS A 129 44.18 -17.28 -21.78
CA LYS A 129 43.07 -17.10 -20.84
C LYS A 129 43.29 -15.92 -19.89
N MET A 130 44.53 -15.62 -19.54
CA MET A 130 44.88 -14.45 -18.73
C MET A 130 44.60 -13.16 -19.49
N THR A 131 45.09 -13.05 -20.73
CA THR A 131 44.86 -11.85 -21.55
C THR A 131 43.38 -11.64 -21.86
N ALA A 132 42.62 -12.71 -22.12
CA ALA A 132 41.17 -12.63 -22.27
C ALA A 132 40.45 -12.20 -20.98
N ALA A 133 40.94 -12.61 -19.81
CA ALA A 133 40.38 -12.22 -18.52
C ALA A 133 40.72 -10.77 -18.13
N GLU A 134 41.92 -10.29 -18.49
CA GLU A 134 42.32 -8.88 -18.33
C GLU A 134 41.47 -7.96 -19.21
N ALA A 135 41.23 -8.34 -20.46
CA ALA A 135 40.36 -7.59 -21.37
C ALA A 135 38.91 -7.51 -20.84
N SER A 136 38.36 -8.61 -20.32
CA SER A 136 37.00 -8.61 -19.76
C SER A 136 36.89 -7.80 -18.47
N LEU A 137 37.92 -7.79 -17.62
CA LEU A 137 37.96 -6.93 -16.44
C LEU A 137 38.01 -5.45 -16.83
N GLY A 138 38.84 -5.07 -17.81
CA GLY A 138 38.94 -3.69 -18.28
C GLY A 138 37.59 -3.16 -18.76
N MET A 139 36.88 -3.94 -19.59
CA MET A 139 35.53 -3.59 -20.05
C MET A 139 34.53 -3.46 -18.89
N ALA A 140 34.54 -4.40 -17.93
CA ALA A 140 33.64 -4.36 -16.78
C ALA A 140 33.94 -3.18 -15.83
N GLN A 141 35.22 -2.80 -15.67
CA GLN A 141 35.63 -1.63 -14.89
C GLN A 141 35.18 -0.33 -15.53
N GLU A 142 35.35 -0.18 -16.84
CA GLU A 142 34.91 1.01 -17.57
C GLU A 142 33.38 1.15 -17.52
N GLU A 143 32.66 0.06 -17.74
CA GLU A 143 31.19 0.03 -17.65
C GLU A 143 30.71 0.42 -16.24
N SER A 144 31.34 -0.13 -15.20
CA SER A 144 31.04 0.20 -13.80
C SER A 144 31.33 1.66 -13.46
N GLY A 145 32.47 2.19 -13.93
CA GLY A 145 32.82 3.59 -13.78
C GLY A 145 31.80 4.53 -14.43
N ARG A 146 31.34 4.19 -15.64
CA ARG A 146 30.32 4.97 -16.37
C ARG A 146 29.00 5.01 -15.62
N TRP A 147 28.46 3.85 -15.22
CA TRP A 147 27.19 3.79 -14.51
C TRP A 147 27.25 4.49 -13.15
N ASN A 148 28.35 4.34 -12.42
CA ASN A 148 28.56 5.05 -11.15
C ASN A 148 28.61 6.57 -11.34
N SER A 149 29.27 7.06 -12.40
CA SER A 149 29.33 8.49 -12.71
C SER A 149 27.95 9.07 -13.06
N ILE A 150 27.16 8.35 -13.87
CA ILE A 150 25.79 8.75 -14.21
C ILE A 150 24.93 8.81 -12.94
N ALA A 151 25.03 7.80 -12.07
CA ALA A 151 24.30 7.76 -10.80
C ALA A 151 24.65 8.95 -9.89
N GLN A 152 25.93 9.32 -9.82
CA GLN A 152 26.40 10.47 -9.04
C GLN A 152 25.88 11.80 -9.59
N VAL A 153 25.87 11.99 -10.92
CA VAL A 153 25.34 13.21 -11.54
C VAL A 153 23.84 13.35 -11.29
N LEU A 154 23.07 12.28 -11.48
CA LEU A 154 21.62 12.29 -11.21
C LEU A 154 21.30 12.51 -9.73
N GLY A 155 22.01 11.80 -8.84
CA GLY A 155 21.85 11.96 -7.39
C GLY A 155 22.24 13.36 -6.90
N GLY A 156 23.33 13.92 -7.43
CA GLY A 156 23.77 15.28 -7.14
C GLY A 156 22.78 16.33 -7.66
N SER A 157 22.22 16.13 -8.85
CA SER A 157 21.18 17.01 -9.41
C SER A 157 19.91 16.99 -8.56
N MET A 158 19.48 15.82 -8.10
CA MET A 158 18.34 15.68 -7.19
C MET A 158 18.59 16.40 -5.86
N LEU A 159 19.77 16.20 -5.26
CA LEU A 159 20.14 16.85 -4.01
C LEU A 159 20.19 18.38 -4.13
N LEU A 160 20.72 18.89 -5.25
CA LEU A 160 20.73 20.32 -5.55
C LEU A 160 19.31 20.89 -5.62
N LEU A 161 18.40 20.22 -6.33
CA LEU A 161 16.99 20.64 -6.42
C LEU A 161 16.30 20.66 -5.04
N LEU A 162 16.57 19.66 -4.19
CA LEU A 162 16.05 19.64 -2.83
C LEU A 162 16.57 20.82 -1.99
N LEU A 163 17.85 21.15 -2.10
CA LEU A 163 18.43 22.31 -1.40
C LEU A 163 17.82 23.64 -1.86
N ILE A 164 17.59 23.81 -3.17
CA ILE A 164 16.89 24.97 -3.72
C ILE A 164 15.48 25.06 -3.13
N ASP A 165 14.77 23.93 -3.05
CA ASP A 165 13.41 23.88 -2.56
C ASP A 165 13.31 24.14 -1.05
N ILE A 166 14.30 23.72 -0.25
CA ILE A 166 14.41 24.09 1.18
C ILE A 166 14.39 25.61 1.35
N LEU A 167 15.18 26.32 0.54
CA LEU A 167 15.31 27.77 0.61
C LEU A 167 14.06 28.50 0.06
N TRP A 168 13.44 27.95 -0.98
CA TRP A 168 12.30 28.58 -1.65
C TRP A 168 10.95 28.26 -1.01
N MET A 169 10.89 27.25 -0.13
CA MET A 169 9.66 26.78 0.50
C MET A 169 8.77 27.88 1.10
N PRO A 170 9.30 28.84 1.89
CA PRO A 170 8.47 29.88 2.50
C PRO A 170 7.80 30.79 1.47
N LYS A 171 8.52 31.10 0.38
CA LYS A 171 8.03 31.95 -0.71
C LYS A 171 6.92 31.24 -1.49
N LEU A 172 7.14 29.96 -1.82
CA LEU A 172 6.20 29.17 -2.61
C LEU A 172 4.88 28.93 -1.88
N ILE A 173 4.93 28.65 -0.57
CA ILE A 173 3.73 28.45 0.25
C ILE A 173 2.96 29.76 0.41
N ARG A 174 3.65 30.87 0.66
CA ARG A 174 3.00 32.19 0.75
C ARG A 174 2.28 32.56 -0.55
N GLU A 175 2.93 32.36 -1.69
CA GLU A 175 2.34 32.63 -3.00
C GLU A 175 1.14 31.72 -3.26
N ARG A 176 1.24 30.42 -2.93
CA ARG A 176 0.16 29.47 -3.14
C ARG A 176 -1.06 29.77 -2.27
N ASN A 177 -0.84 30.08 -1.00
CA ASN A 177 -1.91 30.50 -0.09
C ASN A 177 -2.61 31.77 -0.59
N ARG A 178 -1.87 32.74 -1.13
CA ARG A 178 -2.47 33.94 -1.73
C ARG A 178 -3.40 33.58 -2.90
N ILE A 179 -2.96 32.69 -3.79
CA ILE A 179 -3.77 32.24 -4.95
C ILE A 179 -5.03 31.49 -4.50
N GLU A 180 -4.90 30.61 -3.49
CA GLU A 180 -6.04 29.82 -3.00
C GLU A 180 -7.03 30.65 -2.18
N GLN A 181 -6.56 31.64 -1.42
CA GLN A 181 -7.43 32.62 -0.75
C GLN A 181 -8.21 33.47 -1.77
N LEU A 182 -7.54 33.99 -2.81
CA LEU A 182 -8.22 34.74 -3.88
C LEU A 182 -9.33 33.93 -4.59
N LYS A 183 -9.14 32.61 -4.73
CA LYS A 183 -10.16 31.72 -5.32
C LYS A 183 -11.27 31.32 -4.36
N ALA A 184 -11.01 31.30 -3.05
CA ALA A 184 -12.02 31.00 -2.03
C ALA A 184 -13.04 32.14 -1.90
N ASP A 185 -12.62 33.39 -2.13
CA ASP A 185 -13.50 34.57 -2.15
C ASP A 185 -14.37 34.66 -3.42
N GLU A 186 -13.97 34.00 -4.52
CA GLU A 186 -14.77 33.89 -5.75
C GLU A 186 -15.83 32.77 -5.64
N GLY A 187 -16.81 32.95 -4.74
CA GLY A 187 -18.17 32.40 -4.84
C GLY A 187 -18.38 30.88 -4.86
N PHE A 188 -17.34 30.03 -4.91
CA PHE A 188 -17.50 28.58 -4.93
C PHE A 188 -17.47 28.02 -3.50
N HIS A 189 -18.64 27.96 -2.87
CA HIS A 189 -18.84 27.10 -1.71
C HIS A 189 -18.68 25.64 -2.16
N CYS A 190 -17.65 24.97 -1.65
CA CYS A 190 -17.52 23.53 -1.85
C CYS A 190 -18.75 22.88 -1.18
N PRO A 191 -19.61 22.17 -1.94
CA PRO A 191 -20.70 21.43 -1.33
C PRO A 191 -20.08 20.51 -0.27
N SER A 192 -20.59 20.60 0.95
CA SER A 192 -19.94 19.93 2.07
C SER A 192 -19.86 18.43 1.76
N VAL A 193 -18.67 17.84 1.90
CA VAL A 193 -18.39 16.39 1.72
C VAL A 193 -19.29 15.51 2.62
N LYS A 194 -20.05 16.12 3.53
CA LYS A 194 -21.09 15.47 4.33
C LYS A 194 -22.14 14.72 3.49
N ALA A 195 -22.38 15.13 2.24
CA ALA A 195 -23.44 14.56 1.41
C ALA A 195 -23.14 13.14 0.89
N GLU A 196 -21.88 12.73 0.77
CA GLU A 196 -21.54 11.46 0.10
C GLU A 196 -21.73 10.23 1.00
N PHE A 197 -21.83 10.42 2.33
CA PHE A 197 -21.87 9.32 3.32
C PHE A 197 -23.04 9.39 4.31
N GLN A 198 -23.95 10.35 4.17
CA GLN A 198 -25.19 10.36 4.92
C GLN A 198 -26.19 9.46 4.21
N GLY A 199 -26.27 8.20 4.68
CA GLY A 199 -27.29 7.27 4.23
C GLY A 199 -28.67 7.94 4.28
N GLY A 200 -29.40 7.85 3.18
CA GLY A 200 -30.72 8.46 3.03
C GLY A 200 -31.69 8.07 4.14
N PRO A 201 -32.82 8.79 4.29
CA PRO A 201 -33.81 8.50 5.32
C PRO A 201 -34.43 7.11 5.11
N GLU A 202 -33.87 6.11 5.77
CA GLU A 202 -34.41 4.76 5.79
C GLU A 202 -35.72 4.74 6.61
N PRO A 203 -36.84 4.26 6.03
CA PRO A 203 -38.13 4.21 6.72
C PRO A 203 -38.15 3.16 7.85
N PHE A 204 -37.35 2.10 7.73
CA PHE A 204 -37.28 1.04 8.73
C PHE A 204 -36.18 1.25 9.76
N LEU A 205 -36.54 1.03 11.02
CA LEU A 205 -35.58 1.03 12.13
C LEU A 205 -34.48 -0.02 11.92
N PHE A 206 -34.83 -1.21 11.44
CA PHE A 206 -33.86 -2.28 11.16
C PHE A 206 -32.78 -1.82 10.16
N ASN A 207 -33.19 -1.31 8.99
CA ASN A 207 -32.26 -0.81 7.98
C ASN A 207 -31.36 0.31 8.51
N ARG A 208 -31.90 1.23 9.31
CA ARG A 208 -31.14 2.33 9.91
C ARG A 208 -30.09 1.83 10.90
N VAL A 209 -30.44 0.88 11.75
CA VAL A 209 -29.53 0.30 12.74
C VAL A 209 -28.41 -0.47 12.05
N ILE A 210 -28.74 -1.36 11.11
CA ILE A 210 -27.75 -2.14 10.37
C ILE A 210 -26.83 -1.23 9.55
N SER A 211 -27.39 -0.25 8.84
CA SER A 211 -26.61 0.73 8.08
C SER A 211 -25.65 1.49 8.99
N ARG A 212 -26.07 1.88 10.20
CA ARG A 212 -25.20 2.56 11.17
C ARG A 212 -24.08 1.67 11.68
N ILE A 213 -24.38 0.41 12.00
CA ILE A 213 -23.39 -0.58 12.45
C ILE A 213 -22.34 -0.80 11.36
N ASN A 214 -22.76 -1.05 10.11
CA ASN A 214 -21.83 -1.21 8.99
C ASN A 214 -21.02 0.06 8.70
N GLY A 215 -21.63 1.23 8.84
CA GLY A 215 -20.92 2.51 8.79
C GLY A 215 -19.79 2.62 9.80
N MET A 216 -20.10 2.32 11.05
CA MET A 216 -19.12 2.34 12.14
C MET A 216 -18.05 1.27 11.97
N ALA A 217 -18.41 0.08 11.50
CA ALA A 217 -17.46 -1.00 11.22
C ALA A 217 -16.49 -0.61 10.10
N GLY A 218 -16.98 -0.05 9.00
CA GLY A 218 -16.16 0.45 7.89
C GLY A 218 -15.23 1.59 8.34
N GLU A 219 -15.76 2.58 9.06
CA GLU A 219 -14.96 3.67 9.64
C GLU A 219 -13.87 3.14 10.58
N PHE A 220 -14.21 2.19 11.46
CA PHE A 220 -13.28 1.56 12.39
C PHE A 220 -12.13 0.87 11.66
N VAL A 221 -12.42 -0.02 10.70
CA VAL A 221 -11.35 -0.75 10.01
C VAL A 221 -10.56 0.11 9.02
N ALA A 222 -11.10 1.25 8.55
CA ALA A 222 -10.35 2.17 7.69
C ALA A 222 -9.08 2.72 8.37
N TYR A 223 -9.11 2.90 9.69
CA TYR A 223 -7.94 3.38 10.44
C TYR A 223 -6.81 2.34 10.55
N TRP A 224 -7.07 1.04 10.31
CA TRP A 224 -6.00 0.03 10.27
C TRP A 224 -4.98 0.31 9.15
N SER A 225 -5.40 0.89 8.03
CA SER A 225 -4.50 1.32 6.96
C SER A 225 -3.41 2.30 7.45
N VAL A 226 -3.71 3.12 8.47
CA VAL A 226 -2.74 4.05 9.06
C VAL A 226 -1.69 3.30 9.88
N ILE A 227 -2.09 2.24 10.60
CA ILE A 227 -1.16 1.36 11.32
C ILE A 227 -0.16 0.74 10.34
N ALA A 228 -0.63 0.29 9.17
CA ALA A 228 0.23 -0.30 8.14
C ALA A 228 1.36 0.63 7.70
N VAL A 229 1.07 1.93 7.56
CA VAL A 229 2.08 2.92 7.19
C VAL A 229 3.22 2.89 8.22
N PHE A 230 2.91 3.02 9.51
CA PHE A 230 3.94 3.04 10.56
C PHE A 230 4.74 1.74 10.62
N VAL A 231 4.08 0.58 10.50
CA VAL A 231 4.74 -0.73 10.55
C VAL A 231 5.67 -0.94 9.36
N TYR A 232 5.25 -0.59 8.14
CA TYR A 232 6.12 -0.74 6.96
C TYR A 232 7.27 0.27 6.96
N TYR A 233 7.05 1.50 7.43
CA TYR A 233 8.15 2.45 7.62
C TYR A 233 9.19 1.91 8.60
N TYR A 234 8.74 1.33 9.72
CA TYR A 234 9.63 0.68 10.68
C TYR A 234 10.40 -0.48 10.04
N GLU A 235 9.74 -1.36 9.28
CA GLU A 235 10.39 -2.49 8.60
C GLU A 235 11.46 -2.04 7.59
N VAL A 236 11.17 -1.00 6.79
CA VAL A 236 12.14 -0.44 5.84
C VAL A 236 13.36 0.10 6.59
N ILE A 237 13.16 0.84 7.67
CA ILE A 237 14.27 1.37 8.48
C ILE A 237 15.08 0.23 9.11
N ALA A 238 14.42 -0.72 9.77
CA ALA A 238 15.06 -1.86 10.42
C ALA A 238 15.91 -2.68 9.42
N ARG A 239 15.35 -2.95 8.23
CA ARG A 239 16.02 -3.72 7.18
C ARG A 239 17.18 -2.98 6.54
N TYR A 240 17.01 -1.72 6.14
CA TYR A 240 18.01 -1.04 5.31
C TYR A 240 19.01 -0.20 6.10
N VAL A 241 18.64 0.30 7.28
CA VAL A 241 19.54 1.08 8.14
C VAL A 241 20.27 0.18 9.14
N PHE A 242 19.56 -0.78 9.74
CA PHE A 242 20.10 -1.64 10.79
C PHE A 242 20.46 -3.05 10.32
N ASN A 243 20.19 -3.38 9.05
CA ASN A 243 20.41 -4.72 8.48
C ASN A 243 19.73 -5.82 9.32
N SER A 244 18.57 -5.52 9.90
CA SER A 244 17.84 -6.36 10.86
C SER A 244 16.36 -6.44 10.43
N PRO A 245 16.02 -7.34 9.49
CA PRO A 245 14.63 -7.53 9.06
C PRO A 245 13.79 -8.13 10.20
N THR A 246 12.53 -7.71 10.31
CA THR A 246 11.66 -8.21 11.39
C THR A 246 10.91 -9.47 10.97
N ASN A 247 10.64 -10.35 11.93
CA ASN A 247 9.89 -11.58 11.70
C ASN A 247 8.35 -11.39 11.74
N TRP A 248 7.86 -10.23 12.21
CA TRP A 248 6.44 -9.99 12.49
C TRP A 248 5.77 -8.98 11.56
N ALA A 249 6.51 -8.02 10.99
CA ALA A 249 5.89 -6.89 10.28
C ALA A 249 5.10 -7.32 9.03
N HIS A 250 5.62 -8.25 8.24
CA HIS A 250 4.92 -8.72 7.04
C HIS A 250 3.63 -9.48 7.39
N GLU A 251 3.73 -10.47 8.28
CA GLU A 251 2.60 -11.32 8.65
C GLU A 251 1.50 -10.55 9.38
N SER A 252 1.87 -9.68 10.34
CA SER A 252 0.90 -8.83 11.05
C SER A 252 0.08 -7.96 10.09
N MET A 253 0.71 -7.33 9.09
CA MET A 253 0.00 -6.49 8.13
C MET A 253 -0.85 -7.32 7.16
N PHE A 254 -0.33 -8.45 6.71
CA PHE A 254 -1.09 -9.38 5.86
C PHE A 254 -2.39 -9.84 6.53
N LEU A 255 -2.30 -10.29 7.78
CA LEU A 255 -3.46 -10.74 8.56
C LEU A 255 -4.42 -9.59 8.86
N MET A 256 -3.91 -8.42 9.23
CA MET A 256 -4.73 -7.21 9.46
C MET A 256 -5.53 -6.82 8.22
N PHE A 257 -4.91 -6.77 7.04
CA PHE A 257 -5.62 -6.44 5.79
C PHE A 257 -6.66 -7.51 5.41
N GLY A 258 -6.38 -8.78 5.70
CA GLY A 258 -7.38 -9.86 5.54
C GLY A 258 -8.62 -9.61 6.41
N MET A 259 -8.43 -9.30 7.69
CA MET A 259 -9.53 -8.93 8.59
C MET A 259 -10.25 -7.65 8.11
N GLN A 260 -9.49 -6.65 7.63
CA GLN A 260 -10.03 -5.38 7.16
C GLN A 260 -11.02 -5.60 6.01
N TYR A 261 -10.63 -6.43 5.03
CA TYR A 261 -11.46 -6.76 3.88
C TYR A 261 -12.77 -7.42 4.28
N LEU A 262 -12.71 -8.39 5.19
CA LEU A 262 -13.87 -9.15 5.66
C LEU A 262 -14.87 -8.26 6.41
N LEU A 263 -14.37 -7.43 7.34
CA LEU A 263 -15.19 -6.54 8.15
C LEU A 263 -15.75 -5.35 7.36
N ALA A 264 -15.03 -4.87 6.34
CA ALA A 264 -15.49 -3.78 5.48
C ALA A 264 -16.58 -4.21 4.48
N GLY A 265 -16.75 -5.51 4.22
CA GLY A 265 -17.63 -5.97 3.14
C GLY A 265 -19.10 -5.53 3.29
N GLY A 266 -19.63 -5.47 4.52
CA GLY A 266 -20.97 -4.95 4.80
C GLY A 266 -21.09 -3.44 4.57
N PHE A 267 -20.04 -2.68 4.89
CA PHE A 267 -19.95 -1.25 4.54
C PHE A 267 -19.95 -1.06 3.02
N VAL A 268 -19.13 -1.80 2.28
CA VAL A 268 -19.04 -1.71 0.81
C VAL A 268 -20.38 -2.06 0.15
N LEU A 269 -21.11 -3.05 0.69
CA LEU A 269 -22.45 -3.40 0.20
C LEU A 269 -23.47 -2.29 0.44
N ARG A 270 -23.41 -1.63 1.61
CA ARG A 270 -24.25 -0.46 1.92
C ARG A 270 -24.02 0.69 0.93
N GLU A 271 -22.78 0.93 0.54
CA GLU A 271 -22.41 1.99 -0.42
C GLU A 271 -22.61 1.57 -1.89
N GLY A 272 -22.99 0.33 -2.16
CA GLY A 272 -23.11 -0.17 -3.54
C GLY A 272 -21.78 -0.22 -4.31
N ALA A 273 -20.65 -0.24 -3.60
CA ALA A 273 -19.29 -0.16 -4.16
C ALA A 273 -18.66 -1.54 -4.46
N HIS A 274 -19.44 -2.63 -4.33
CA HIS A 274 -19.02 -3.93 -4.85
C HIS A 274 -18.93 -3.87 -6.38
N VAL A 275 -17.93 -4.53 -6.95
CA VAL A 275 -17.76 -4.61 -8.39
C VAL A 275 -18.94 -5.36 -9.00
N ARG A 276 -19.70 -4.70 -9.87
CA ARG A 276 -20.88 -5.23 -10.56
C ARG A 276 -20.71 -5.09 -12.07
N VAL A 277 -21.40 -5.93 -12.83
CA VAL A 277 -21.43 -5.86 -14.30
C VAL A 277 -22.66 -5.07 -14.71
N ASP A 278 -22.49 -3.78 -14.98
CA ASP A 278 -23.63 -2.84 -15.04
C ASP A 278 -24.20 -2.59 -16.45
N VAL A 279 -23.66 -3.20 -17.50
CA VAL A 279 -24.00 -2.87 -18.91
C VAL A 279 -25.48 -3.08 -19.23
N ILE A 280 -26.05 -4.21 -18.81
CA ILE A 280 -27.46 -4.55 -19.03
C ILE A 280 -28.32 -3.98 -17.90
N TYR A 281 -27.83 -4.05 -16.66
CA TYR A 281 -28.53 -3.59 -15.47
C TYR A 281 -28.93 -2.11 -15.57
N ASN A 282 -28.04 -1.25 -16.07
CA ASN A 282 -28.31 0.19 -16.18
C ASN A 282 -29.44 0.55 -17.15
N GLN A 283 -29.74 -0.32 -18.12
CA GLN A 283 -30.81 -0.10 -19.11
C GLN A 283 -32.20 -0.51 -18.59
N LEU A 284 -32.26 -1.20 -17.46
CA LEU A 284 -33.52 -1.67 -16.87
C LEU A 284 -34.27 -0.53 -16.17
N SER A 285 -35.61 -0.61 -16.21
CA SER A 285 -36.47 0.26 -15.39
C SER A 285 -36.23 0.00 -13.90
N ILE A 286 -36.55 0.98 -13.05
CA ILE A 286 -36.37 0.90 -11.58
C ILE A 286 -36.99 -0.38 -11.01
N ARG A 287 -38.19 -0.74 -11.47
CA ARG A 287 -38.88 -1.96 -11.05
C ARG A 287 -38.17 -3.23 -11.52
N ALA A 288 -37.67 -3.24 -12.77
CA ALA A 288 -36.96 -4.39 -13.32
C ALA A 288 -35.61 -4.62 -12.61
N LYS A 289 -34.89 -3.54 -12.25
CA LYS A 289 -33.67 -3.60 -11.41
C LYS A 289 -33.98 -4.27 -10.07
N ALA A 290 -34.98 -3.78 -9.37
CA ALA A 290 -35.39 -4.33 -8.07
C ALA A 290 -35.78 -5.81 -8.14
N VAL A 291 -36.49 -6.24 -9.19
CA VAL A 291 -36.84 -7.67 -9.38
C VAL A 291 -35.59 -8.54 -9.62
N VAL A 292 -34.63 -8.05 -10.42
CA VAL A 292 -33.36 -8.74 -10.64
C VAL A 292 -32.54 -8.82 -9.35
N ASP A 293 -32.50 -7.75 -8.55
CA ASP A 293 -31.81 -7.73 -7.26
C ASP A 293 -32.45 -8.71 -6.26
N VAL A 294 -33.78 -8.76 -6.18
CA VAL A 294 -34.51 -9.76 -5.38
C VAL A 294 -34.17 -11.19 -5.83
N PHE A 295 -34.14 -11.46 -7.14
CA PHE A 295 -33.81 -12.79 -7.65
C PHE A 295 -32.36 -13.17 -7.35
N THR A 296 -31.41 -12.27 -7.62
CA THR A 296 -29.98 -12.52 -7.40
C THR A 296 -29.63 -12.62 -5.92
N SER A 297 -30.41 -11.98 -5.04
CA SER A 297 -30.25 -12.06 -3.59
C SER A 297 -30.30 -13.50 -3.06
N VAL A 298 -31.04 -14.41 -3.72
CA VAL A 298 -31.12 -15.82 -3.32
C VAL A 298 -29.74 -16.47 -3.33
N PHE A 299 -28.97 -16.28 -4.40
CA PHE A 299 -27.60 -16.81 -4.50
C PHE A 299 -26.66 -16.15 -3.49
N PHE A 300 -26.83 -14.85 -3.29
CA PHE A 300 -26.12 -14.12 -2.26
C PHE A 300 -26.38 -14.72 -0.86
N PHE A 301 -27.63 -14.98 -0.49
CA PHE A 301 -27.96 -15.54 0.83
C PHE A 301 -27.44 -16.96 1.02
N ILE A 302 -27.49 -17.80 -0.01
CA ILE A 302 -26.91 -19.15 0.02
C ILE A 302 -25.40 -19.04 0.30
N PHE A 303 -24.69 -18.23 -0.49
CA PHE A 303 -23.25 -18.03 -0.31
C PHE A 303 -22.92 -17.48 1.08
N MET A 304 -23.65 -16.45 1.53
CA MET A 304 -23.39 -15.80 2.81
C MET A 304 -23.68 -16.70 4.00
N LEU A 305 -24.73 -17.52 3.95
CA LEU A 305 -25.02 -18.49 5.00
C LEU A 305 -23.94 -19.57 5.05
N THR A 306 -23.52 -20.10 3.89
CA THR A 306 -22.40 -21.06 3.83
C THR A 306 -21.11 -20.45 4.37
N LEU A 307 -20.79 -19.20 4.02
CA LEU A 307 -19.60 -18.50 4.50
C LEU A 307 -19.65 -18.27 6.01
N LEU A 308 -20.81 -17.91 6.56
CA LEU A 308 -20.99 -17.71 7.99
C LEU A 308 -20.84 -19.02 8.77
N VAL A 309 -21.49 -20.10 8.32
CA VAL A 309 -21.41 -21.41 8.99
C VAL A 309 -20.00 -21.99 8.92
N THR A 310 -19.38 -22.00 7.73
CA THR A 310 -18.01 -22.52 7.59
C THR A 310 -16.98 -21.65 8.29
N GLY A 311 -17.14 -20.32 8.25
CA GLY A 311 -16.33 -19.38 9.02
C GLY A 311 -16.41 -19.63 10.51
N TRP A 312 -17.62 -19.92 11.04
CA TRP A 312 -17.82 -20.24 12.44
C TRP A 312 -17.14 -21.55 12.84
N THR A 313 -17.28 -22.61 12.03
CA THR A 313 -16.57 -23.87 12.25
C THR A 313 -15.06 -23.66 12.28
N PHE A 314 -14.51 -22.91 11.32
CA PHE A 314 -13.07 -22.62 11.29
C PHE A 314 -12.59 -21.83 12.50
N PHE A 315 -13.37 -20.85 12.96
CA PHE A 315 -13.07 -20.13 14.19
C PHE A 315 -13.07 -21.07 15.40
N HIS A 316 -14.10 -21.90 15.54
CA HIS A 316 -14.27 -22.82 16.65
C HIS A 316 -13.10 -23.82 16.72
N ASP A 317 -12.80 -24.49 15.61
CA ASP A 317 -11.70 -25.47 15.53
C ASP A 317 -10.35 -24.82 15.89
N SER A 318 -10.11 -23.61 15.37
CA SER A 318 -8.88 -22.84 15.63
C SER A 318 -8.74 -22.43 17.10
N TYR A 319 -9.86 -22.06 17.74
CA TYR A 319 -9.92 -21.69 19.14
C TYR A 319 -9.68 -22.90 20.05
N GLU A 320 -10.30 -24.05 19.76
CA GLU A 320 -10.14 -25.27 20.56
C GLU A 320 -8.70 -25.80 20.56
N VAL A 321 -8.03 -25.79 19.41
CA VAL A 321 -6.66 -26.31 19.29
C VAL A 321 -5.59 -25.26 19.60
N ASN A 322 -5.98 -24.03 19.96
CA ASN A 322 -5.09 -22.87 20.11
C ASN A 322 -4.12 -22.72 18.92
N GLU A 323 -4.69 -22.70 17.71
CA GLU A 323 -3.91 -22.64 16.49
C GLU A 323 -3.08 -21.36 16.40
N VAL A 324 -1.79 -21.53 16.14
CA VAL A 324 -0.81 -20.46 15.96
C VAL A 324 -0.23 -20.49 14.56
N SER A 325 0.28 -19.35 14.10
CA SER A 325 0.94 -19.28 12.80
C SER A 325 2.20 -20.14 12.73
N ILE A 326 2.51 -20.58 11.51
CA ILE A 326 3.68 -21.41 11.20
C ILE A 326 4.96 -20.56 11.19
N SER A 327 4.82 -19.23 11.15
CA SER A 327 5.95 -18.30 11.19
C SER A 327 6.63 -18.31 12.57
N GLU A 328 7.83 -17.74 12.62
CA GLU A 328 8.54 -17.53 13.89
C GLU A 328 7.81 -16.56 14.84
N TRP A 329 6.89 -15.73 14.34
CA TRP A 329 6.12 -14.82 15.18
C TRP A 329 5.01 -15.55 15.95
N GLY A 330 4.47 -16.65 15.40
CA GLY A 330 3.57 -17.57 16.09
C GLY A 330 2.26 -16.94 16.59
N ILE A 331 1.67 -16.02 15.83
CA ILE A 331 0.44 -15.31 16.22
C ILE A 331 -0.77 -16.26 16.19
N HIS A 332 -1.69 -16.11 17.14
CA HIS A 332 -2.91 -16.92 17.19
C HIS A 332 -3.85 -16.58 16.03
N TYR A 333 -4.39 -17.59 15.34
CA TYR A 333 -5.24 -17.40 14.16
C TYR A 333 -6.74 -17.23 14.46
N TRP A 334 -7.21 -17.66 15.62
CA TRP A 334 -8.62 -17.59 15.95
C TRP A 334 -9.24 -16.18 15.78
N PRO A 335 -8.56 -15.03 16.07
CA PRO A 335 -9.19 -13.73 15.89
C PRO A 335 -9.40 -13.38 14.41
N ILE A 336 -8.52 -13.83 13.53
CA ILE A 336 -8.66 -13.65 12.08
C ILE A 336 -9.83 -14.48 11.57
N LYS A 337 -9.94 -15.75 11.97
CA LYS A 337 -11.05 -16.63 11.59
C LYS A 337 -12.38 -16.17 12.21
N LEU A 338 -12.36 -15.56 13.38
CA LEU A 338 -13.53 -14.90 13.96
C LEU A 338 -13.97 -13.69 13.11
N SER A 339 -13.02 -12.89 12.60
CA SER A 339 -13.31 -11.75 11.72
C SER A 339 -14.04 -12.16 10.43
N LEU A 340 -13.77 -13.36 9.92
CA LEU A 340 -14.49 -13.95 8.78
C LEU A 340 -15.96 -14.16 9.10
N SER A 341 -16.25 -14.75 10.27
CA SER A 341 -17.63 -14.96 10.74
C SER A 341 -18.34 -13.64 11.00
N LEU A 342 -17.66 -12.70 11.67
CA LEU A 342 -18.23 -11.38 11.97
C LEU A 342 -18.49 -10.57 10.70
N GLY A 343 -17.55 -10.55 9.75
CA GLY A 343 -17.70 -9.90 8.45
C GLY A 343 -18.86 -10.52 7.65
N ALA A 344 -18.95 -11.85 7.62
CA ALA A 344 -20.05 -12.55 6.98
C ALA A 344 -21.40 -12.21 7.61
N LEU A 345 -21.49 -12.13 8.94
CA LEU A 345 -22.70 -11.72 9.65
C LEU A 345 -23.11 -10.28 9.32
N LEU A 346 -22.16 -9.34 9.35
CA LEU A 346 -22.40 -7.93 9.01
C LEU A 346 -22.92 -7.77 7.58
N LEU A 347 -22.31 -8.51 6.65
CA LEU A 347 -22.66 -8.50 5.23
C LEU A 347 -24.02 -9.17 4.98
N LEU A 348 -24.32 -10.27 5.68
CA LEU A 348 -25.63 -10.94 5.66
C LEU A 348 -26.73 -10.00 6.16
N LEU A 349 -26.53 -9.33 7.30
CA LEU A 349 -27.49 -8.38 7.85
C LEU A 349 -27.73 -7.20 6.90
N GLN A 350 -26.66 -6.68 6.27
CA GLN A 350 -26.79 -5.64 5.25
C GLN A 350 -27.57 -6.13 4.02
N GLY A 351 -27.33 -7.38 3.59
CA GLY A 351 -28.08 -7.98 2.49
C GLY A 351 -29.57 -8.12 2.79
N ILE A 352 -29.95 -8.45 4.03
CA ILE A 352 -31.37 -8.45 4.45
C ILE A 352 -31.95 -7.04 4.34
N ALA A 353 -31.23 -6.02 4.82
CA ALA A 353 -31.67 -4.63 4.73
C ALA A 353 -31.86 -4.18 3.28
N GLN A 354 -30.98 -4.60 2.36
CA GLN A 354 -31.09 -4.30 0.93
C GLN A 354 -32.26 -5.04 0.28
N LEU A 355 -32.42 -6.34 0.56
CA LEU A 355 -33.53 -7.16 0.06
C LEU A 355 -34.89 -6.55 0.43
N ILE A 356 -35.05 -6.07 1.67
CA ILE A 356 -36.29 -5.41 2.11
C ILE A 356 -36.61 -4.20 1.22
N LYS A 357 -35.62 -3.38 0.88
CA LYS A 357 -35.81 -2.21 -0.01
C LYS A 357 -36.17 -2.65 -1.42
N ASP A 358 -35.45 -3.64 -1.96
CA ASP A 358 -35.66 -4.11 -3.33
C ASP A 358 -37.06 -4.72 -3.48
N ILE A 359 -37.55 -5.48 -2.50
CA ILE A 359 -38.93 -5.99 -2.47
C ILE A 359 -39.94 -4.85 -2.49
N MET A 360 -39.73 -3.80 -1.70
CA MET A 360 -40.66 -2.66 -1.68
C MET A 360 -40.72 -1.90 -3.00
N ILE A 361 -39.57 -1.69 -3.64
CA ILE A 361 -39.47 -1.03 -4.95
C ILE A 361 -40.09 -1.91 -6.04
N ALA A 362 -39.93 -3.23 -5.95
CA ALA A 362 -40.53 -4.17 -6.88
C ALA A 362 -42.08 -4.20 -6.79
N ILE A 363 -42.64 -4.01 -5.59
CA ILE A 363 -44.08 -3.95 -5.32
C ILE A 363 -44.66 -2.58 -5.72
N ASN A 364 -44.04 -1.48 -5.26
CA ASN A 364 -44.46 -0.13 -5.57
C ASN A 364 -43.25 0.74 -6.00
N PRO A 365 -43.11 1.03 -7.31
CA PRO A 365 -41.99 1.81 -7.85
C PRO A 365 -41.90 3.25 -7.33
N ASP A 366 -43.02 3.83 -6.86
CA ASP A 366 -43.04 5.21 -6.33
C ASP A 366 -42.21 5.32 -5.03
N ASN A 367 -41.98 4.21 -4.33
CA ASN A 367 -41.08 4.15 -3.18
C ASN A 367 -39.61 4.43 -3.53
N ALA A 368 -39.24 4.36 -4.81
CA ALA A 368 -37.90 4.75 -5.25
C ALA A 368 -37.67 6.26 -5.13
N ALA A 369 -38.73 7.08 -5.24
CA ALA A 369 -38.64 8.53 -5.09
C ALA A 369 -38.34 8.95 -3.65
N LEU A 370 -38.85 8.21 -2.65
CA LEU A 370 -38.54 8.43 -1.22
C LEU A 370 -37.05 8.25 -0.89
N GLY A 371 -36.32 7.46 -1.67
CA GLY A 371 -34.87 7.30 -1.55
C GLY A 371 -34.06 8.33 -2.36
N ALA A 372 -34.66 8.97 -3.36
CA ALA A 372 -33.99 9.89 -4.29
C ALA A 372 -34.16 11.37 -3.93
N GLU A 373 -35.34 11.81 -3.47
CA GLU A 373 -35.62 13.23 -3.16
C GLU A 373 -34.86 13.74 -1.94
N ALA A 374 -34.50 12.86 -1.01
CA ALA A 374 -33.71 13.23 0.17
C ALA A 374 -32.19 13.39 -0.10
N GLY A 375 -31.72 13.10 -1.33
CA GLY A 375 -30.35 13.31 -1.75
C GLY A 375 -30.11 14.63 -2.50
N SER A 376 -31.18 15.37 -2.84
CA SER A 376 -31.10 16.62 -3.64
C SER A 376 -31.37 17.91 -2.86
N GLU A 377 -31.83 17.82 -1.60
CA GLU A 377 -31.99 18.99 -0.73
C GLU A 377 -31.01 18.90 0.45
N GLY A 378 -29.81 19.45 0.27
CA GLY A 378 -28.77 19.51 1.30
C GLY A 378 -27.50 20.18 0.86
#